data_AF-A0A7C1VPI4-F1
#
_entry.id   AF-A0A7C1VPI4-F1
#
_cell.length_a   1.000
_cell.length_b   1.000
_cell.length_c   1.000
_cell.angle_alpha   90.00
_cell.angle_beta   90.00
_cell.angle_gamma   90.00
#
_symmetry.space_group_name_H-M   'P 1'
#
loop_
_entity.id
_entity.type
_entity.pdbx_description
1 polymer ?
#
loop_
_entity_poly.entity_id
_entity_poly.type
_entity_poly.pdbx_seq_one_letter_code
_entity_poly.pdbx_strand_id
1 'polypeptide(L)'
;MGFTTSYPAIVRIGNPDAGGPRQDDGLNGNWYVVLGSGPRDYEGDTPSSRGYIYVIDLKTGTLIKKLSVGNHTYIGDCIAVDPDHDYTVDAIYCGTVKRQGSNVIGDMLRILTDEKGPNNWSITTLYNAGAPITASPELTFDEAGNLWCFFGTGKYFGETDKTDESQQYLYGMKDTCWDPINKTYTCNTAVTNIFDATNVQVMATPVDYICMCEGGEVECCEYNTDGSCKTPAKDGSGGCNCGDKVVTEVDLNSVSVSGCGAYSDWDDCAKHIANDFDGWKIELHTGSPAERCISKPGVVGQLAMFTTFTPNCDICGFGGDSSLFSLYYKAGIAYKEPAILLATGFKNNEIQKSVGIGKGAPAIGESIVTKQVGDKLVTYIQLSTGQVVEVTQKGIFMPNKAQFWIEE
;
A
#
# COMPACT_ATOMS: atom_id res chain seq x y z
N MET A 1 10.83 -17.53 21.20
CA MET A 1 10.57 -16.51 20.16
C MET A 1 11.36 -16.95 18.94
N GLY A 2 10.78 -16.95 17.73
CA GLY A 2 11.53 -17.18 16.49
C GLY A 2 12.32 -15.93 16.07
N PHE A 3 12.94 -15.93 14.89
CA PHE A 3 13.58 -14.75 14.30
C PHE A 3 12.50 -13.75 13.90
N THR A 4 12.11 -12.83 14.79
CA THR A 4 11.02 -11.90 14.47
C THR A 4 11.40 -11.04 13.27
N THR A 5 10.56 -11.10 12.24
CA THR A 5 10.61 -10.24 11.05
C THR A 5 9.66 -9.05 11.18
N SER A 6 8.93 -8.98 12.29
CA SER A 6 7.86 -8.02 12.53
C SER A 6 8.44 -6.69 13.02
N TYR A 7 8.25 -5.62 12.24
CA TYR A 7 8.40 -4.27 12.74
C TYR A 7 7.35 -4.02 13.84
N PRO A 8 7.77 -3.67 15.06
CA PRO A 8 6.86 -3.58 16.19
C PRO A 8 5.93 -2.36 16.07
N ALA A 9 4.68 -2.54 16.47
CA ALA A 9 3.74 -1.43 16.66
C ALA A 9 3.87 -0.89 18.09
N ILE A 10 3.93 0.44 18.21
CA ILE A 10 3.84 1.13 19.51
C ILE A 10 2.39 1.47 19.76
N VAL A 11 1.88 1.04 20.92
CA VAL A 11 0.47 1.14 21.27
C VAL A 11 0.32 1.95 22.54
N ARG A 12 -0.41 3.06 22.46
CA ARG A 12 -0.86 3.82 23.63
C ARG A 12 -2.30 3.44 23.93
N ILE A 13 -2.56 3.09 25.19
CA ILE A 13 -3.91 2.92 25.72
C ILE A 13 -4.13 3.99 26.78
N GLY A 14 -5.13 4.84 26.57
CA GLY A 14 -5.59 5.83 27.55
C GLY A 14 -6.11 5.17 28.82
N ASN A 15 -6.28 5.96 29.88
CA ASN A 15 -6.99 5.46 31.05
C ASN A 15 -8.49 5.50 30.77
N PRO A 16 -9.27 4.52 31.27
CA PRO A 16 -10.71 4.53 31.07
C PRO A 16 -11.34 5.76 31.71
N ASP A 17 -12.03 6.57 30.90
CA ASP A 17 -12.64 7.83 31.35
C ASP A 17 -13.66 7.62 32.48
N ALA A 18 -13.54 8.40 33.55
CA ALA A 18 -14.39 8.28 34.73
C ALA A 18 -15.84 8.84 34.56
N GLY A 19 -16.27 9.25 33.36
CA GLY A 19 -17.68 9.60 33.12
C GLY A 19 -18.00 10.74 32.15
N GLY A 20 -17.31 10.87 31.01
CA GLY A 20 -17.63 11.88 29.97
C GLY A 20 -16.99 11.54 28.62
N PRO A 21 -17.30 12.26 27.54
CA PRO A 21 -16.77 11.94 26.22
C PRO A 21 -15.27 12.26 26.14
N ARG A 22 -14.45 11.21 26.01
CA ARG A 22 -13.11 11.17 25.40
C ARG A 22 -12.28 12.42 25.67
N GLN A 23 -11.96 12.66 26.94
CA GLN A 23 -11.07 13.73 27.35
C GLN A 23 -9.97 13.19 28.25
N ASP A 24 -8.76 13.13 27.69
CA ASP A 24 -7.49 12.91 28.38
C ASP A 24 -7.45 13.72 29.69
N ASP A 25 -7.67 13.03 30.80
CA ASP A 25 -7.62 13.57 32.15
C ASP A 25 -6.18 13.69 32.67
N GLY A 26 -5.24 14.10 31.81
CA GLY A 26 -3.88 14.47 32.19
C GLY A 26 -3.03 13.30 32.69
N LEU A 27 -3.29 12.08 32.21
CA LEU A 27 -2.55 10.88 32.58
C LEU A 27 -1.79 10.30 31.38
N ASN A 28 -0.54 9.90 31.60
CA ASN A 28 0.38 9.41 30.57
C ASN A 28 -0.08 8.13 29.81
N GLY A 29 -1.21 7.52 30.21
CA GLY A 29 -1.70 6.24 29.70
C GLY A 29 -0.72 5.09 29.96
N ASN A 30 -1.00 3.94 29.34
CA ASN A 30 -0.09 2.80 29.30
C ASN A 30 0.45 2.60 27.88
N TRP A 31 1.75 2.32 27.78
CA TRP A 31 2.44 2.16 26.51
C TRP A 31 2.96 0.74 26.36
N TYR A 32 2.69 0.16 25.19
CA TYR A 32 3.05 -1.22 24.88
C TYR A 32 3.82 -1.30 23.56
N VAL A 33 4.76 -2.24 23.51
CA VAL A 33 5.34 -2.74 22.26
C VAL A 33 4.57 -3.99 21.88
N VAL A 34 4.01 -4.00 20.68
CA VAL A 34 3.30 -5.14 20.11
C VAL A 34 4.08 -5.68 18.92
N LEU A 35 4.44 -6.96 18.97
CA LEU A 35 5.21 -7.58 17.89
C LEU A 35 4.86 -9.05 17.67
N GLY A 36 5.07 -9.47 16.43
CA GLY A 36 4.85 -10.83 15.95
C GLY A 36 5.94 -11.82 16.32
N SER A 37 5.56 -13.09 16.54
CA SER A 37 6.52 -14.19 16.45
C SER A 37 6.96 -14.38 15.01
N GLY A 38 8.26 -14.56 14.78
CA GLY A 38 8.81 -14.89 13.46
C GLY A 38 9.02 -16.38 13.16
N PRO A 39 9.61 -16.69 12.00
CA PRO A 39 10.02 -18.05 11.60
C PRO A 39 11.10 -18.64 12.49
N ARG A 40 11.36 -19.95 12.33
CA ARG A 40 12.38 -20.70 13.10
C ARG A 40 13.70 -20.85 12.36
N ASP A 41 13.74 -20.47 11.09
CA ASP A 41 14.85 -20.53 10.16
C ASP A 41 15.13 -19.16 9.54
N TYR A 42 16.33 -19.01 8.99
CA TYR A 42 16.76 -17.76 8.34
C TYR A 42 16.04 -17.50 7.01
N GLU A 43 15.60 -18.56 6.33
CA GLU A 43 14.90 -18.48 5.04
C GLU A 43 13.41 -18.09 5.17
N GLY A 44 12.88 -18.11 6.40
CA GLY A 44 11.47 -17.80 6.66
C GLY A 44 10.47 -18.85 6.14
N ASP A 45 10.93 -20.07 5.84
CA ASP A 45 10.13 -21.17 5.28
C ASP A 45 9.55 -22.10 6.35
N THR A 46 10.06 -22.00 7.58
CA THR A 46 9.65 -22.82 8.71
C THR A 46 8.95 -21.97 9.77
N PRO A 47 7.62 -21.75 9.63
CA PRO A 47 6.85 -21.11 10.67
C PRO A 47 6.95 -21.83 12.01
N SER A 48 6.77 -21.05 13.08
CA SER A 48 6.62 -21.61 14.42
C SER A 48 5.41 -22.54 14.49
N SER A 49 5.49 -23.62 15.28
CA SER A 49 4.37 -24.56 15.47
C SER A 49 3.08 -23.85 15.91
N ARG A 50 3.23 -22.74 16.63
CA ARG A 50 2.17 -21.76 16.91
C ARG A 50 2.71 -20.34 16.82
N GLY A 51 1.99 -19.49 16.08
CA GLY A 51 2.24 -18.06 15.97
C GLY A 51 1.62 -17.29 17.12
N TYR A 52 2.30 -16.23 17.54
CA TYR A 52 1.88 -15.41 18.66
C TYR A 52 2.10 -13.93 18.40
N ILE A 53 1.23 -13.10 18.95
CA ILE A 53 1.46 -11.68 19.19
C ILE A 53 1.93 -11.53 20.64
N TYR A 54 3.03 -10.81 20.85
CA TYR A 54 3.55 -10.46 22.16
C TYR A 54 3.19 -9.00 22.46
N VAL A 55 2.65 -8.76 23.64
CA VAL A 55 2.39 -7.42 24.18
C VAL A 55 3.32 -7.21 25.36
N ILE A 56 4.24 -6.26 25.22
CA ILE A 56 5.31 -5.98 26.15
C ILE A 56 5.11 -4.56 26.68
N ASP A 57 5.21 -4.36 27.99
CA ASP A 57 5.19 -3.03 28.58
C ASP A 57 6.43 -2.24 28.13
N LEU A 58 6.21 -1.08 27.50
CA LEU A 58 7.28 -0.29 26.90
C LEU A 58 8.28 0.24 27.94
N LYS A 59 7.82 0.51 29.16
CA LYS A 59 8.63 1.11 30.22
C LYS A 59 9.55 0.07 30.90
N THR A 60 9.04 -1.13 31.13
CA THR A 60 9.70 -2.16 31.94
C THR A 60 10.26 -3.31 31.12
N GLY A 61 9.80 -3.50 29.87
CA GLY A 61 10.13 -4.66 29.05
C GLY A 61 9.41 -5.95 29.50
N THR A 62 8.44 -5.85 30.41
CA THR A 62 7.72 -7.02 30.93
C THR A 62 6.73 -7.54 29.90
N LEU A 63 6.74 -8.85 29.64
CA LEU A 63 5.71 -9.47 28.81
C LEU A 63 4.36 -9.48 29.54
N ILE A 64 3.42 -8.66 29.07
CA ILE A 64 2.08 -8.52 29.66
C ILE A 64 1.14 -9.59 29.13
N LYS A 65 1.17 -9.82 27.81
CA LYS A 65 0.26 -10.76 27.15
C LYS A 65 0.94 -11.49 26.01
N LYS A 66 0.51 -12.73 25.82
CA LYS A 66 0.82 -13.54 24.65
C LYS A 66 -0.49 -14.03 24.04
N LEU A 67 -0.84 -13.51 22.87
CA LEU A 67 -2.07 -13.85 22.14
C LEU A 67 -1.73 -14.88 21.06
N SER A 68 -2.48 -15.98 20.99
CA SER A 68 -2.27 -17.04 19.99
C SER A 68 -2.96 -16.66 18.68
N VAL A 69 -2.21 -16.68 17.57
CA VAL A 69 -2.74 -16.39 16.23
C VAL A 69 -3.21 -17.65 15.51
N GLY A 70 -2.42 -18.72 15.56
CA GLY A 70 -2.69 -19.94 14.80
C GLY A 70 -1.51 -20.89 14.76
N ASN A 71 -1.73 -22.11 14.26
CA ASN A 71 -0.66 -23.10 14.10
C ASN A 71 0.16 -22.83 12.83
N HIS A 72 1.44 -23.21 12.81
CA HIS A 72 2.34 -23.04 11.65
C HIS A 72 2.30 -21.63 11.07
N THR A 73 2.29 -20.63 11.94
CA THR A 73 2.09 -19.22 11.59
C THR A 73 3.21 -18.38 12.19
N TYR A 74 3.67 -17.40 11.43
CA TYR A 74 4.39 -16.25 11.96
C TYR A 74 3.75 -14.95 11.44
N ILE A 75 4.13 -13.83 12.06
CA ILE A 75 3.46 -12.54 11.89
C ILE A 75 4.48 -11.58 11.26
N GLY A 76 4.03 -10.84 10.25
CA GLY A 76 4.78 -9.77 9.57
C GLY A 76 4.76 -8.47 10.35
N ASP A 77 4.98 -7.35 9.68
CA ASP A 77 4.93 -6.04 10.31
C ASP A 77 3.51 -5.72 10.80
N CYS A 78 3.45 -4.92 11.87
CA CYS A 78 2.21 -4.46 12.47
C CYS A 78 2.13 -2.93 12.43
N ILE A 79 0.91 -2.41 12.34
CA ILE A 79 0.61 -0.99 12.51
C ILE A 79 -0.53 -0.82 13.53
N ALA A 80 -0.37 0.13 14.44
CA ALA A 80 -1.39 0.53 15.39
C ALA A 80 -2.15 1.74 14.85
N VAL A 81 -3.47 1.75 14.98
CA VAL A 81 -4.33 2.83 14.52
C VAL A 81 -5.29 3.26 15.62
N ASP A 82 -5.53 4.56 15.67
CA ASP A 82 -6.49 5.27 16.52
C ASP A 82 -7.42 6.01 15.54
N PRO A 83 -8.49 5.35 15.06
CA PRO A 83 -9.30 5.92 14.01
C PRO A 83 -10.24 7.04 14.47
N ASP A 84 -10.53 7.12 15.78
CA ASP A 84 -11.42 8.14 16.32
C ASP A 84 -10.71 9.41 16.82
N HIS A 85 -9.38 9.36 16.88
CA HIS A 85 -8.44 10.39 17.33
C HIS A 85 -8.60 10.77 18.81
N ASP A 86 -8.85 9.79 19.67
CA ASP A 86 -8.95 9.98 21.12
C ASP A 86 -7.65 9.72 21.89
N TYR A 87 -6.55 9.49 21.17
CA TYR A 87 -5.22 9.14 21.67
C TYR A 87 -5.12 7.74 22.27
N THR A 88 -6.15 6.91 22.13
CA THR A 88 -6.11 5.48 22.41
C THR A 88 -6.13 4.71 21.10
N VAL A 89 -5.17 3.80 20.94
CA VAL A 89 -5.20 2.87 19.82
C VAL A 89 -6.39 1.94 19.99
N ASP A 90 -7.23 1.85 18.97
CA ASP A 90 -8.42 0.97 18.88
C ASP A 90 -8.17 -0.36 18.17
N ALA A 91 -7.22 -0.35 17.24
CA ALA A 91 -6.92 -1.52 16.44
C ALA A 91 -5.45 -1.61 16.04
N ILE A 92 -5.00 -2.85 15.84
CA ILE A 92 -3.67 -3.16 15.33
C ILE A 92 -3.85 -4.12 14.15
N TYR A 93 -3.25 -3.80 13.01
CA TYR A 93 -3.29 -4.63 11.81
C TYR A 93 -1.94 -5.25 11.57
N CYS A 94 -1.92 -6.55 11.26
CA CYS A 94 -0.68 -7.28 11.01
C CYS A 94 -0.88 -8.33 9.92
N GLY A 95 0.09 -8.45 9.01
CA GLY A 95 0.17 -9.56 8.06
C GLY A 95 0.55 -10.88 8.73
N THR A 96 0.22 -12.00 8.09
CA THR A 96 0.69 -13.32 8.53
C THR A 96 1.27 -14.15 7.39
N VAL A 97 2.14 -15.07 7.77
CA VAL A 97 2.63 -16.14 6.92
C VAL A 97 2.34 -17.47 7.59
N LYS A 98 1.59 -18.31 6.89
CA LYS A 98 1.04 -19.57 7.38
C LYS A 98 1.40 -20.69 6.42
N ARG A 99 1.85 -21.82 6.96
CA ARG A 99 2.10 -23.01 6.16
C ARG A 99 0.91 -23.96 6.22
N GLN A 100 0.28 -24.20 5.07
CA GLN A 100 -0.83 -25.12 4.89
C GLN A 100 -0.44 -26.18 3.85
N GLY A 101 0.08 -27.31 4.33
CA GLY A 101 0.66 -28.34 3.45
C GLY A 101 1.90 -27.80 2.72
N SER A 102 1.89 -27.88 1.39
CA SER A 102 2.90 -27.28 0.51
C SER A 102 2.74 -25.77 0.34
N ASN A 103 1.56 -25.24 0.63
CA ASN A 103 1.23 -23.85 0.31
C ASN A 103 1.65 -22.93 1.45
N VAL A 104 2.13 -21.75 1.08
CA VAL A 104 2.37 -20.64 1.99
C VAL A 104 1.26 -19.62 1.74
N ILE A 105 0.41 -19.40 2.73
CA ILE A 105 -0.74 -18.50 2.67
C ILE A 105 -0.64 -17.46 3.79
N GLY A 106 -1.56 -16.50 3.82
CA GLY A 106 -1.57 -15.45 4.82
C GLY A 106 -2.93 -14.80 4.96
N ASP A 107 -3.15 -14.24 6.14
CA ASP A 107 -4.32 -13.46 6.52
C ASP A 107 -3.86 -12.10 7.04
N MET A 108 -4.64 -11.06 6.75
CA MET A 108 -4.53 -9.75 7.39
C MET A 108 -5.32 -9.79 8.70
N LEU A 109 -4.61 -9.73 9.83
CA LEU A 109 -5.21 -9.71 11.15
C LEU A 109 -5.71 -8.31 11.50
N ARG A 110 -6.73 -8.28 12.35
CA ARG A 110 -7.21 -7.10 13.06
C ARG A 110 -7.31 -7.42 14.54
N ILE A 111 -6.47 -6.80 15.35
CA ILE A 111 -6.44 -6.97 16.80
C ILE A 111 -7.17 -5.79 17.40
N LEU A 112 -8.35 -6.04 17.98
CA LEU A 112 -9.12 -5.00 18.65
C LEU A 112 -8.57 -4.82 20.07
N THR A 113 -8.22 -3.58 20.39
CA THR A 113 -7.75 -3.20 21.73
C THR A 113 -8.93 -2.77 22.61
N ASP A 114 -8.65 -2.60 23.90
CA ASP A 114 -9.63 -2.19 24.91
C ASP A 114 -8.87 -1.44 26.01
N GLU A 115 -9.46 -0.35 26.49
CA GLU A 115 -8.92 0.55 27.52
C GLU A 115 -8.71 -0.12 28.87
N LYS A 116 -9.48 -1.17 29.18
CA LYS A 116 -9.28 -2.00 30.38
C LYS A 116 -7.98 -2.80 30.31
N GLY A 117 -7.28 -2.77 29.17
CA GLY A 117 -5.92 -3.23 28.98
C GLY A 117 -5.78 -4.53 28.17
N PRO A 118 -4.53 -4.98 27.93
CA PRO A 118 -4.20 -6.07 26.98
C PRO A 118 -4.84 -7.43 27.25
N ASN A 119 -5.45 -7.63 28.43
CA ASN A 119 -6.18 -8.86 28.74
C ASN A 119 -7.53 -8.96 28.04
N ASN A 120 -8.11 -7.83 27.61
CA ASN A 120 -9.39 -7.74 26.92
C ASN A 120 -9.24 -7.65 25.40
N TRP A 121 -8.00 -7.54 24.91
CA TRP A 121 -7.73 -7.49 23.48
C TRP A 121 -8.08 -8.81 22.79
N SER A 122 -8.58 -8.71 21.56
CA SER A 122 -9.02 -9.88 20.79
C SER A 122 -8.43 -9.87 19.39
N ILE A 123 -7.95 -11.03 18.94
CA ILE A 123 -7.46 -11.21 17.56
C ILE A 123 -8.65 -11.61 16.69
N THR A 124 -8.87 -10.86 15.63
CA THR A 124 -9.83 -11.10 14.57
C THR A 124 -9.12 -11.09 13.22
N THR A 125 -9.82 -11.41 12.14
CA THR A 125 -9.27 -11.38 10.77
C THR A 125 -9.99 -10.31 9.98
N LEU A 126 -9.25 -9.40 9.36
CA LEU A 126 -9.79 -8.48 8.37
C LEU A 126 -10.04 -9.22 7.05
N TYR A 127 -9.04 -9.94 6.54
CA TYR A 127 -9.13 -10.63 5.26
C TYR A 127 -8.25 -11.88 5.19
N ASN A 128 -8.75 -12.93 4.53
CA ASN A 128 -7.96 -14.12 4.22
C ASN A 128 -7.37 -13.97 2.82
N ALA A 129 -6.10 -13.57 2.72
CA ALA A 129 -5.48 -13.16 1.46
C ALA A 129 -5.08 -14.35 0.56
N GLY A 130 -4.94 -15.54 1.14
CA GLY A 130 -4.53 -16.73 0.37
C GLY A 130 -3.07 -16.72 -0.08
N ALA A 131 -2.29 -15.69 0.29
CA ALA A 131 -0.88 -15.52 -0.02
C ALA A 131 -0.17 -14.84 1.19
N PRO A 132 1.15 -15.06 1.39
CA PRO A 132 1.85 -14.57 2.58
C PRO A 132 1.87 -13.04 2.65
N ILE A 133 1.71 -12.47 3.84
CA ILE A 133 1.82 -11.02 4.06
C ILE A 133 2.95 -10.77 5.05
N THR A 134 4.01 -10.11 4.58
CA THR A 134 5.18 -9.77 5.39
C THR A 134 5.28 -8.27 5.69
N ALA A 135 4.95 -7.44 4.70
CA ALA A 135 4.94 -5.99 4.83
C ALA A 135 3.79 -5.47 5.70
N SER A 136 3.99 -4.28 6.26
CA SER A 136 2.95 -3.56 7.00
C SER A 136 1.87 -3.07 6.05
N PRO A 137 0.59 -3.06 6.43
CA PRO A 137 -0.43 -2.36 5.68
C PRO A 137 -0.30 -0.83 5.83
N GLU A 138 -1.01 -0.09 4.99
CA GLU A 138 -1.27 1.34 5.17
C GLU A 138 -2.77 1.55 5.38
N LEU A 139 -3.13 2.44 6.32
CA LEU A 139 -4.51 2.73 6.66
C LEU A 139 -4.82 4.21 6.57
N THR A 140 -6.08 4.51 6.26
CA THR A 140 -6.51 5.87 5.91
C THR A 140 -8.04 5.97 5.87
N PHE A 141 -8.57 7.19 5.88
CA PHE A 141 -10.00 7.46 5.70
C PHE A 141 -10.37 7.89 4.29
N ASP A 142 -11.61 7.57 3.91
CA ASP A 142 -12.33 8.29 2.85
C ASP A 142 -13.17 9.46 3.41
N GLU A 143 -13.80 10.23 2.52
CA GLU A 143 -14.66 11.37 2.85
C GLU A 143 -15.85 11.01 3.77
N ALA A 144 -16.31 9.76 3.72
CA ALA A 144 -17.39 9.26 4.55
C ALA A 144 -16.91 8.75 5.92
N GLY A 145 -15.60 8.83 6.19
CA GLY A 145 -14.95 8.35 7.40
C GLY A 145 -14.73 6.84 7.45
N ASN A 146 -14.96 6.11 6.35
CA ASN A 146 -14.67 4.68 6.31
C ASN A 146 -13.16 4.46 6.37
N LEU A 147 -12.74 3.50 7.19
CA LEU A 147 -11.35 3.12 7.33
C LEU A 147 -10.96 2.14 6.21
N TRP A 148 -10.05 2.55 5.35
CA TRP A 148 -9.47 1.72 4.30
C TRP A 148 -8.13 1.14 4.74
N CYS A 149 -7.86 -0.10 4.32
CA CYS A 149 -6.63 -0.84 4.56
C CYS A 149 -6.06 -1.32 3.23
N PHE A 150 -4.81 -0.95 2.96
CA PHE A 150 -4.05 -1.27 1.75
C PHE A 150 -2.87 -2.14 2.11
N PHE A 151 -2.70 -3.25 1.40
CA PHE A 151 -1.58 -4.16 1.62
C PHE A 151 -1.28 -4.99 0.38
N GLY A 152 -0.04 -5.45 0.27
CA GLY A 152 0.37 -6.40 -0.75
C GLY A 152 0.81 -7.72 -0.13
N THR A 153 0.79 -8.78 -0.93
CA THR A 153 1.26 -10.11 -0.52
C THR A 153 2.63 -10.39 -1.13
N GLY A 154 3.45 -11.09 -0.36
CA GLY A 154 4.82 -11.43 -0.73
C GLY A 154 5.65 -11.88 0.45
N LYS A 155 6.64 -12.72 0.16
CA LYS A 155 7.77 -13.06 1.03
C LYS A 155 9.05 -13.01 0.21
N TYR A 156 10.12 -12.47 0.78
CA TYR A 156 11.45 -12.47 0.16
C TYR A 156 12.53 -12.46 1.23
N PHE A 157 12.68 -13.59 1.92
CA PHE A 157 13.69 -13.77 2.98
C PHE A 157 14.77 -14.77 2.58
N GLY A 158 14.42 -15.77 1.76
CA GLY A 158 15.29 -16.91 1.47
C GLY A 158 15.38 -17.29 0.00
N GLU A 159 16.19 -18.29 -0.29
CA GLU A 159 16.49 -18.72 -1.66
C GLU A 159 15.28 -19.32 -2.38
N THR A 160 14.37 -19.96 -1.64
CA THR A 160 13.13 -20.53 -2.18
C THR A 160 12.20 -19.45 -2.74
N ASP A 161 12.28 -18.22 -2.23
CA ASP A 161 11.47 -17.09 -2.69
C ASP A 161 11.91 -16.61 -4.09
N LYS A 162 13.19 -16.78 -4.46
CA LYS A 162 13.72 -16.38 -5.78
C LYS A 162 13.17 -17.19 -6.94
N THR A 163 12.61 -18.37 -6.65
CA THR A 163 12.03 -19.28 -7.65
C THR A 163 10.54 -19.53 -7.42
N ASP A 164 9.93 -18.86 -6.45
CA ASP A 164 8.52 -19.04 -6.15
C ASP A 164 7.65 -18.39 -7.24
N GLU A 165 6.75 -19.19 -7.79
CA GLU A 165 5.83 -18.82 -8.88
C GLU A 165 4.40 -18.63 -8.37
N SER A 166 4.19 -18.69 -7.04
CA SER A 166 2.88 -18.58 -6.42
C SER A 166 2.26 -17.21 -6.68
N GLN A 167 0.96 -17.19 -6.99
CA GLN A 167 0.20 -15.96 -7.24
C GLN A 167 0.23 -15.04 -6.01
N GLN A 168 0.58 -13.77 -6.24
CA GLN A 168 0.54 -12.70 -5.25
C GLN A 168 -0.47 -11.63 -5.64
N TYR A 169 -0.80 -10.74 -4.71
CA TYR A 169 -1.90 -9.82 -4.85
C TYR A 169 -1.58 -8.46 -4.22
N LEU A 170 -2.21 -7.42 -4.75
CA LEU A 170 -2.40 -6.14 -4.08
C LEU A 170 -3.86 -6.02 -3.67
N TYR A 171 -4.12 -5.44 -2.50
CA TYR A 171 -5.46 -5.23 -1.98
C TYR A 171 -5.65 -3.80 -1.50
N GLY A 172 -6.88 -3.30 -1.65
CA GLY A 172 -7.41 -2.14 -0.95
C GLY A 172 -8.84 -2.41 -0.54
N MET A 173 -9.16 -2.32 0.75
CA MET A 173 -10.50 -2.64 1.26
C MET A 173 -10.89 -1.82 2.48
N LYS A 174 -12.19 -1.61 2.64
CA LYS A 174 -12.80 -1.03 3.83
C LYS A 174 -12.80 -2.05 4.96
N ASP A 175 -12.48 -1.60 6.17
CA ASP A 175 -12.80 -2.35 7.37
C ASP A 175 -14.29 -2.21 7.67
N THR A 176 -15.08 -3.22 7.28
CA THR A 176 -16.54 -3.22 7.45
C THR A 176 -17.01 -3.29 8.91
N CYS A 177 -16.10 -3.55 9.86
CA CYS A 177 -16.45 -3.49 11.28
C CYS A 177 -16.25 -2.11 11.88
N TRP A 178 -15.53 -1.20 11.22
CA TRP A 178 -15.44 0.19 11.63
C TRP A 178 -16.74 0.94 11.30
N ASP A 179 -17.39 1.49 12.32
CA ASP A 179 -18.53 2.39 12.17
C ASP A 179 -18.05 3.85 12.19
N PRO A 180 -18.07 4.55 11.04
CA PRO A 180 -17.58 5.92 10.96
C PRO A 180 -18.47 6.94 11.69
N ILE A 181 -19.74 6.61 11.95
CA ILE A 181 -20.69 7.51 12.60
C ILE A 181 -20.48 7.46 14.12
N ASN A 182 -20.45 6.26 14.67
CA ASN A 182 -20.27 6.04 16.11
C ASN A 182 -18.80 5.98 16.52
N LYS A 183 -17.88 6.00 15.56
CA LYS A 183 -16.43 5.94 15.75
C LYS A 183 -16.00 4.77 16.63
N THR A 184 -16.43 3.57 16.25
CA THR A 184 -16.19 2.35 17.04
C THR A 184 -16.20 1.09 16.16
N TYR A 185 -15.55 0.03 16.62
CA TYR A 185 -15.64 -1.29 15.99
C TYR A 185 -16.87 -2.05 16.47
N THR A 186 -17.74 -2.45 15.54
CA THR A 186 -19.05 -3.07 15.82
C THR A 186 -19.10 -4.58 15.61
N CYS A 187 -18.09 -5.15 14.95
CA CYS A 187 -18.03 -6.58 14.67
C CYS A 187 -16.60 -7.15 14.68
N ASN A 188 -16.50 -8.45 14.43
CA ASN A 188 -15.25 -9.19 14.29
C ASN A 188 -15.18 -10.04 13.02
N THR A 189 -16.05 -9.80 12.04
CA THR A 189 -16.13 -10.56 10.79
C THR A 189 -15.05 -10.12 9.80
N ALA A 190 -14.64 -11.05 8.94
CA ALA A 190 -13.73 -10.79 7.82
C ALA A 190 -14.50 -10.24 6.60
N VAL A 191 -13.83 -9.40 5.83
CA VAL A 191 -14.27 -8.95 4.52
C VAL A 191 -14.25 -10.15 3.56
N THR A 192 -15.28 -10.27 2.71
CA THR A 192 -15.40 -11.37 1.74
C THR A 192 -15.77 -10.89 0.34
N ASN A 193 -16.42 -9.74 0.22
CA ASN A 193 -16.90 -9.20 -1.04
C ASN A 193 -15.91 -8.18 -1.63
N ILE A 194 -14.96 -8.67 -2.43
CA ILE A 194 -13.96 -7.84 -3.10
C ILE A 194 -14.05 -7.96 -4.63
N PHE A 195 -13.82 -6.86 -5.33
CA PHE A 195 -13.78 -6.81 -6.78
C PHE A 195 -12.41 -7.20 -7.33
N ASP A 196 -12.36 -7.90 -8.47
CA ASP A 196 -11.10 -8.21 -9.16
C ASP A 196 -10.80 -7.16 -10.24
N ALA A 197 -9.90 -6.22 -9.93
CA ALA A 197 -9.55 -5.10 -10.81
C ALA A 197 -8.37 -5.40 -11.76
N THR A 198 -7.90 -6.66 -11.79
CA THR A 198 -6.68 -7.06 -12.51
C THR A 198 -6.74 -6.70 -13.99
N ASN A 199 -7.86 -7.02 -14.65
CA ASN A 199 -8.02 -6.86 -16.08
C ASN A 199 -8.77 -5.57 -16.47
N VAL A 200 -8.99 -4.66 -15.51
CA VAL A 200 -9.60 -3.36 -15.81
C VAL A 200 -8.55 -2.45 -16.47
N GLN A 201 -8.89 -1.90 -17.63
CA GLN A 201 -8.04 -0.98 -18.38
C GLN A 201 -8.74 0.36 -18.53
N VAL A 202 -7.96 1.44 -18.49
CA VAL A 202 -8.45 2.81 -18.68
C VAL A 202 -7.80 3.39 -19.91
N MET A 203 -8.61 3.64 -20.94
CA MET A 203 -8.18 4.18 -22.22
C MET A 203 -8.51 5.66 -22.29
N ALA A 204 -7.64 6.46 -22.89
CA ALA A 204 -7.87 7.89 -23.13
C ALA A 204 -7.09 8.39 -24.36
N THR A 205 -7.46 9.55 -24.86
CA THR A 205 -6.71 10.25 -25.93
C THR A 205 -5.82 11.33 -25.31
N PRO A 206 -4.50 11.33 -25.56
CA PRO A 206 -3.61 12.34 -25.01
C PRO A 206 -3.85 13.70 -25.68
N VAL A 207 -3.86 14.77 -24.87
CA VAL A 207 -3.98 16.17 -25.36
C VAL A 207 -2.76 17.02 -25.02
N ASP A 208 -2.03 16.65 -23.97
CA ASP A 208 -0.77 17.30 -23.61
C ASP A 208 0.33 16.30 -23.25
N TYR A 209 1.58 16.74 -23.44
CA TYR A 209 2.78 15.95 -23.20
C TYR A 209 3.96 16.86 -22.81
N ILE A 210 4.99 16.28 -22.20
CA ILE A 210 6.29 16.90 -21.95
C ILE A 210 7.37 15.98 -22.53
N CYS A 211 8.43 16.56 -23.06
CA CYS A 211 9.61 15.84 -23.54
C CYS A 211 10.68 15.86 -22.43
N MET A 212 11.01 14.68 -21.89
CA MET A 212 11.98 14.51 -20.82
C MET A 212 13.28 13.89 -21.36
N CYS A 213 14.41 14.56 -21.19
CA CYS A 213 15.72 14.07 -21.61
C CYS A 213 16.50 13.45 -20.42
N GLU A 214 17.64 12.81 -20.71
CA GLU A 214 18.47 12.18 -19.68
C GLU A 214 18.83 13.17 -18.56
N GLY A 215 18.69 12.73 -17.31
CA GLY A 215 18.89 13.59 -16.13
C GLY A 215 17.63 14.35 -15.66
N GLY A 216 16.46 14.11 -16.27
CA GLY A 216 15.20 14.75 -15.88
C GLY A 216 15.06 16.19 -16.38
N GLU A 217 15.98 16.62 -17.24
CA GLU A 217 15.90 17.93 -17.89
C GLU A 217 14.78 17.93 -18.93
N VAL A 218 13.92 18.94 -18.87
CA VAL A 218 12.91 19.18 -19.90
C VAL A 218 13.60 19.88 -21.07
N GLU A 219 13.52 19.31 -22.26
CA GLU A 219 14.03 19.98 -23.47
C GLU A 219 13.19 21.23 -23.74
N CYS A 220 13.84 22.37 -24.03
CA CYS A 220 13.17 23.67 -24.20
C CYS A 220 13.48 24.28 -25.56
N CYS A 221 12.43 24.64 -26.30
CA CYS A 221 12.54 25.44 -27.52
C CYS A 221 12.83 26.92 -27.19
N GLU A 222 12.30 27.41 -26.08
CA GLU A 222 12.57 28.76 -25.57
C GLU A 222 12.86 28.72 -24.07
N TYR A 223 13.80 29.57 -23.64
CA TYR A 223 14.11 29.80 -22.23
C TYR A 223 13.60 31.18 -21.81
N ASN A 224 13.15 31.30 -20.57
CA ASN A 224 12.95 32.57 -19.90
C ASN A 224 14.31 33.23 -19.60
N THR A 225 14.31 34.52 -19.29
CA THR A 225 15.54 35.26 -18.92
C THR A 225 16.21 34.76 -17.65
N ASP A 226 15.49 34.03 -16.79
CA ASP A 226 16.00 33.39 -15.58
C ASP A 226 16.56 31.98 -15.82
N GLY A 227 16.57 31.49 -17.08
CA GLY A 227 17.05 30.16 -17.44
C GLY A 227 16.01 29.05 -17.25
N SER A 228 14.78 29.35 -16.80
CA SER A 228 13.71 28.36 -16.73
C SER A 228 13.13 28.05 -18.12
N CYS A 229 12.62 26.83 -18.29
CA CYS A 229 11.97 26.41 -19.54
C CYS A 229 10.71 27.24 -19.79
N LYS A 230 10.63 27.94 -20.93
CA LYS A 230 9.45 28.71 -21.33
C LYS A 230 8.52 27.90 -22.22
N THR A 231 9.06 27.19 -23.20
CA THR A 231 8.29 26.28 -24.08
C THR A 231 9.01 24.94 -24.20
N PRO A 232 8.38 23.81 -23.81
CA PRO A 232 8.94 22.48 -24.01
C PRO A 232 9.17 22.18 -25.50
N ALA A 233 10.23 21.42 -25.82
CA ALA A 233 10.62 21.12 -27.18
C ALA A 233 9.75 20.05 -27.83
N LYS A 234 8.60 20.48 -28.34
CA LYS A 234 7.69 19.69 -29.17
C LYS A 234 7.89 20.09 -30.63
N ASP A 235 8.02 19.13 -31.54
CA ASP A 235 7.93 19.45 -32.97
C ASP A 235 6.48 19.80 -33.38
N GLY A 236 6.29 20.34 -34.58
CA GLY A 236 4.96 20.72 -35.10
C GLY A 236 3.99 19.56 -35.33
N SER A 237 4.45 18.31 -35.15
CA SER A 237 3.67 17.06 -35.20
C SER A 237 3.49 16.40 -33.82
N GLY A 238 4.04 16.99 -32.76
CA GLY A 238 3.99 16.50 -31.39
C GLY A 238 4.94 15.35 -31.04
N GLY A 239 6.05 15.23 -31.78
CA GLY A 239 7.23 14.44 -31.43
C GLY A 239 8.19 15.20 -30.50
N CYS A 240 9.08 14.45 -29.84
CA CYS A 240 10.18 14.97 -29.02
C CYS A 240 11.50 14.86 -29.79
N ASN A 241 12.33 15.90 -29.74
CA ASN A 241 13.60 15.95 -30.48
C ASN A 241 14.75 15.28 -29.70
N CYS A 242 14.75 15.39 -28.36
CA CYS A 242 15.46 14.50 -27.45
C CYS A 242 14.50 13.86 -26.44
N GLY A 243 14.91 12.69 -25.93
CA GLY A 243 14.28 12.08 -24.78
C GLY A 243 12.92 11.42 -25.05
N ASP A 244 12.24 11.09 -23.95
CA ASP A 244 10.99 10.35 -23.99
C ASP A 244 9.77 11.28 -23.91
N LYS A 245 8.71 10.89 -24.64
CA LYS A 245 7.41 11.56 -24.62
C LYS A 245 6.60 11.11 -23.40
N VAL A 246 6.25 12.05 -22.54
CA VAL A 246 5.48 11.79 -21.31
C VAL A 246 4.14 12.51 -21.40
N VAL A 247 3.05 11.76 -21.33
CA VAL A 247 1.70 12.34 -21.38
C VAL A 247 1.37 12.97 -20.04
N THR A 248 0.96 14.24 -20.07
CA THR A 248 0.62 15.03 -18.86
C THR A 248 -0.87 15.27 -18.73
N GLU A 249 -1.59 15.32 -19.85
CA GLU A 249 -3.04 15.53 -19.87
C GLU A 249 -3.70 14.70 -20.98
N VAL A 250 -4.93 14.29 -20.72
CA VAL A 250 -5.79 13.52 -21.64
C VAL A 250 -7.12 14.23 -21.82
N ASP A 251 -7.81 14.00 -22.93
CA ASP A 251 -9.18 14.47 -23.10
C ASP A 251 -10.11 13.65 -22.21
N LEU A 252 -10.64 14.27 -21.15
CA LEU A 252 -11.53 13.63 -20.19
C LEU A 252 -12.81 13.07 -20.84
N ASN A 253 -13.26 13.63 -21.98
CA ASN A 253 -14.42 13.10 -22.70
C ASN A 253 -14.11 11.83 -23.50
N SER A 254 -12.82 11.52 -23.69
CA SER A 254 -12.36 10.32 -24.39
C SER A 254 -12.06 9.16 -23.45
N VAL A 255 -12.11 9.39 -22.13
CA VAL A 255 -11.82 8.38 -21.12
C VAL A 255 -12.86 7.27 -21.21
N SER A 256 -12.39 6.03 -21.34
CA SER A 256 -13.24 4.85 -21.35
C SER A 256 -12.58 3.72 -20.58
N VAL A 257 -13.42 2.84 -20.02
CA VAL A 257 -12.98 1.71 -19.21
C VAL A 257 -13.40 0.40 -19.88
N SER A 258 -12.51 -0.59 -19.84
CA SER A 258 -12.81 -1.97 -20.20
C SER A 258 -12.57 -2.90 -19.01
N GLY A 259 -13.21 -4.07 -18.98
CA GLY A 259 -13.03 -5.05 -17.90
C GLY A 259 -13.80 -4.75 -16.61
N CYS A 260 -14.60 -3.67 -16.56
CA CYS A 260 -15.39 -3.28 -15.39
C CYS A 260 -16.87 -3.69 -15.50
N GLY A 261 -17.11 -4.97 -15.83
CA GLY A 261 -18.46 -5.49 -16.01
C GLY A 261 -19.21 -4.80 -17.17
N ALA A 262 -20.37 -4.21 -16.88
CA ALA A 262 -21.20 -3.50 -17.86
C ALA A 262 -20.85 -2.00 -18.01
N TYR A 263 -19.91 -1.49 -17.21
CA TYR A 263 -19.58 -0.07 -17.15
C TYR A 263 -18.39 0.24 -18.06
N SER A 264 -18.59 1.24 -18.93
CA SER A 264 -17.57 1.75 -19.85
C SER A 264 -17.10 3.17 -19.51
N ASP A 265 -17.83 3.86 -18.62
CA ASP A 265 -17.47 5.16 -18.07
C ASP A 265 -16.62 4.99 -16.79
N TRP A 266 -15.63 5.86 -16.59
CA TRP A 266 -14.72 5.74 -15.46
C TRP A 266 -15.40 6.03 -14.13
N ASP A 267 -16.21 7.09 -14.05
CA ASP A 267 -16.88 7.49 -12.82
C ASP A 267 -17.94 6.46 -12.42
N ASP A 268 -18.66 5.88 -13.38
CA ASP A 268 -19.61 4.80 -13.13
C ASP A 268 -18.93 3.50 -12.69
N CYS A 269 -17.83 3.11 -13.35
CA CYS A 269 -17.02 1.97 -12.93
C CYS A 269 -16.48 2.13 -11.50
N ALA A 270 -15.91 3.30 -11.20
CA ALA A 270 -15.37 3.61 -9.88
C ALA A 270 -16.46 3.56 -8.80
N LYS A 271 -17.64 4.12 -9.08
CA LYS A 271 -18.80 4.07 -8.17
C LYS A 271 -19.33 2.65 -7.98
N HIS A 272 -19.42 1.87 -9.06
CA HIS A 272 -19.82 0.46 -8.99
C HIS A 272 -18.91 -0.31 -8.04
N ILE A 273 -17.58 -0.21 -8.22
CA ILE A 273 -16.62 -0.91 -7.37
C ILE A 273 -16.71 -0.41 -5.91
N ALA A 274 -16.76 0.90 -5.70
CA ALA A 274 -16.74 1.48 -4.35
C ALA A 274 -18.03 1.21 -3.53
N ASN A 275 -19.18 1.11 -4.20
CA ASN A 275 -20.49 0.97 -3.55
C ASN A 275 -20.95 -0.49 -3.44
N ASP A 276 -20.68 -1.32 -4.45
CA ASP A 276 -21.20 -2.69 -4.51
C ASP A 276 -20.21 -3.71 -3.90
N PHE A 277 -18.97 -3.29 -3.65
CA PHE A 277 -17.93 -4.10 -3.03
C PHE A 277 -17.32 -3.42 -1.81
N ASP A 278 -16.71 -4.23 -0.95
CA ASP A 278 -16.00 -3.78 0.25
C ASP A 278 -14.53 -3.46 -0.04
N GLY A 279 -14.08 -3.66 -1.27
CA GLY A 279 -12.71 -3.41 -1.70
C GLY A 279 -12.41 -4.03 -3.06
N TRP A 280 -11.12 -4.07 -3.40
CA TRP A 280 -10.61 -4.58 -4.65
C TRP A 280 -9.32 -5.39 -4.44
N LYS A 281 -9.01 -6.23 -5.42
CA LYS A 281 -7.72 -6.91 -5.58
C LYS A 281 -7.14 -6.71 -6.97
N ILE A 282 -5.82 -6.80 -7.07
CA ILE A 282 -5.08 -6.97 -8.32
C ILE A 282 -4.20 -8.19 -8.18
N GLU A 283 -4.28 -9.10 -9.14
CA GLU A 283 -3.36 -10.23 -9.28
C GLU A 283 -2.04 -9.74 -9.90
N LEU A 284 -0.93 -9.97 -9.21
CA LEU A 284 0.41 -9.61 -9.68
C LEU A 284 0.88 -10.59 -10.75
N HIS A 285 1.87 -10.20 -11.56
CA HIS A 285 2.34 -11.06 -12.63
C HIS A 285 2.93 -12.37 -12.09
N THR A 286 2.48 -13.50 -12.63
CA THR A 286 3.07 -14.82 -12.37
C THR A 286 4.01 -15.23 -13.49
N GLY A 287 5.17 -15.74 -13.09
CA GLY A 287 6.25 -16.18 -13.96
C GLY A 287 7.30 -16.92 -13.14
N SER A 288 8.48 -17.13 -13.72
CA SER A 288 9.62 -17.74 -13.03
C SER A 288 10.69 -16.66 -12.76
N PRO A 289 10.61 -15.90 -11.65
CA PRO A 289 9.67 -16.00 -10.51
C PRO A 289 8.47 -15.03 -10.56
N ALA A 290 7.52 -15.21 -9.64
CA ALA A 290 6.35 -14.35 -9.50
C ALA A 290 6.67 -13.01 -8.83
N GLU A 291 6.02 -11.96 -9.33
CA GLU A 291 6.02 -10.61 -8.79
C GLU A 291 5.34 -10.58 -7.41
N ARG A 292 5.88 -9.78 -6.49
CA ARG A 292 5.42 -9.71 -5.09
C ARG A 292 5.56 -8.32 -4.49
N CYS A 293 4.83 -8.06 -3.41
CA CYS A 293 4.92 -6.83 -2.64
C CYS A 293 5.45 -7.15 -1.24
N ILE A 294 6.61 -6.59 -0.89
CA ILE A 294 7.35 -6.86 0.37
C ILE A 294 7.63 -5.58 1.16
N SER A 295 7.12 -4.47 0.68
CA SER A 295 7.27 -3.12 1.21
C SER A 295 5.90 -2.57 1.60
N LYS A 296 5.90 -1.65 2.54
CA LYS A 296 4.69 -0.96 2.96
C LYS A 296 4.17 -0.08 1.81
N PRO A 297 2.88 -0.13 1.47
CA PRO A 297 2.29 0.77 0.49
C PRO A 297 2.22 2.20 1.03
N GLY A 298 2.09 3.18 0.12
CA GLY A 298 1.83 4.57 0.46
C GLY A 298 0.51 5.02 -0.14
N VAL A 299 -0.26 5.81 0.60
CA VAL A 299 -1.53 6.33 0.07
C VAL A 299 -1.58 7.85 0.25
N VAL A 300 -1.77 8.56 -0.84
CA VAL A 300 -1.77 10.02 -0.87
C VAL A 300 -2.58 10.52 -2.05
N GLY A 301 -3.41 11.54 -1.83
CA GLY A 301 -4.14 12.23 -2.88
C GLY A 301 -4.92 11.32 -3.82
N GLN A 302 -5.79 10.48 -3.24
CA GLN A 302 -6.61 9.47 -3.92
C GLN A 302 -5.85 8.32 -4.57
N LEU A 303 -4.52 8.28 -4.46
CA LEU A 303 -3.68 7.25 -5.05
C LEU A 303 -3.18 6.30 -3.99
N ALA A 304 -3.50 5.02 -4.14
CA ALA A 304 -2.86 3.91 -3.44
C ALA A 304 -1.68 3.44 -4.28
N MET A 305 -0.49 3.53 -3.70
CA MET A 305 0.78 3.26 -4.36
C MET A 305 1.46 2.05 -3.74
N PHE A 306 1.95 1.16 -4.60
CA PHE A 306 2.62 -0.07 -4.19
C PHE A 306 3.90 -0.22 -4.97
N THR A 307 4.98 -0.59 -4.29
CA THR A 307 6.24 -1.00 -4.91
C THR A 307 6.28 -2.52 -4.93
N THR A 308 6.30 -3.08 -6.13
CA THR A 308 6.41 -4.52 -6.33
C THR A 308 7.80 -4.89 -6.82
N PHE A 309 8.11 -6.16 -6.71
CA PHE A 309 9.40 -6.71 -7.06
C PHE A 309 9.23 -8.10 -7.67
N THR A 310 9.83 -8.30 -8.83
CA THR A 310 10.01 -9.61 -9.46
C THR A 310 11.46 -10.02 -9.25
N PRO A 311 11.74 -11.03 -8.42
CA PRO A 311 13.11 -11.47 -8.19
C PRO A 311 13.81 -11.92 -9.49
N ASN A 312 15.13 -11.88 -9.51
CA ASN A 312 15.89 -12.55 -10.56
C ASN A 312 15.81 -14.07 -10.37
N CYS A 313 15.59 -14.82 -11.46
CA CYS A 313 15.59 -16.28 -11.46
C CYS A 313 16.99 -16.89 -11.28
N ASP A 314 18.06 -16.12 -11.50
CA ASP A 314 19.41 -16.54 -11.16
C ASP A 314 19.64 -16.43 -9.65
N ILE A 315 19.79 -17.58 -8.99
CA ILE A 315 20.06 -17.69 -7.56
C ILE A 315 21.34 -16.93 -7.15
N CYS A 316 22.31 -16.82 -8.07
CA CYS A 316 23.58 -16.12 -7.93
C CYS A 316 23.52 -14.66 -8.43
N GLY A 317 22.43 -14.28 -9.09
CA GLY A 317 22.21 -12.94 -9.62
C GLY A 317 21.62 -12.03 -8.54
N PHE A 318 22.33 -10.95 -8.21
CA PHE A 318 21.76 -9.90 -7.37
C PHE A 318 20.75 -9.07 -8.17
N GLY A 319 19.64 -8.71 -7.54
CA GLY A 319 18.63 -7.80 -8.11
C GLY A 319 17.34 -8.50 -8.53
N GLY A 320 16.64 -7.85 -9.45
CA GLY A 320 15.29 -8.16 -9.90
C GLY A 320 14.66 -6.88 -10.44
N ASP A 321 13.46 -6.95 -10.96
CA ASP A 321 12.76 -5.81 -11.55
C ASP A 321 11.72 -5.28 -10.59
N SER A 322 11.76 -3.98 -10.32
CA SER A 322 10.76 -3.31 -9.50
C SER A 322 9.79 -2.51 -10.33
N SER A 323 8.53 -2.52 -9.92
CA SER A 323 7.46 -1.73 -10.50
C SER A 323 6.80 -0.85 -9.45
N LEU A 324 6.31 0.31 -9.87
CA LEU A 324 5.43 1.17 -9.08
C LEU A 324 4.02 1.04 -9.64
N PHE A 325 3.08 0.62 -8.80
CA PHE A 325 1.65 0.73 -9.04
C PHE A 325 1.14 2.05 -8.48
N SER A 326 0.27 2.72 -9.23
CA SER A 326 -0.43 3.95 -8.79
C SER A 326 -1.90 3.81 -9.15
N LEU A 327 -2.73 3.53 -8.16
CA LEU A 327 -4.10 3.08 -8.34
C LEU A 327 -5.06 4.05 -7.66
N TYR A 328 -6.24 4.28 -8.23
CA TYR A 328 -7.30 4.98 -7.53
C TYR A 328 -7.75 4.15 -6.32
N TYR A 329 -7.58 4.71 -5.12
CA TYR A 329 -7.63 3.96 -3.87
C TYR A 329 -8.97 3.27 -3.61
N LYS A 330 -10.10 3.84 -4.05
CA LYS A 330 -11.44 3.28 -3.89
C LYS A 330 -11.73 2.09 -4.82
N ALA A 331 -11.06 1.97 -5.96
CA ALA A 331 -11.44 1.01 -7.00
C ALA A 331 -10.31 0.12 -7.54
N GLY A 332 -9.03 0.43 -7.26
CA GLY A 332 -7.91 -0.40 -7.73
C GLY A 332 -7.66 -0.31 -9.23
N ILE A 333 -8.11 0.77 -9.87
CA ILE A 333 -7.97 1.01 -11.31
C ILE A 333 -7.04 2.20 -11.56
N ALA A 334 -6.54 2.37 -12.78
CA ALA A 334 -5.81 3.58 -13.13
C ALA A 334 -6.72 4.81 -12.98
N TYR A 335 -6.17 5.94 -12.55
CA TYR A 335 -6.95 7.17 -12.49
C TYR A 335 -7.30 7.66 -13.91
N LYS A 336 -8.36 8.46 -14.04
CA LYS A 336 -8.82 9.00 -15.33
C LYS A 336 -7.85 9.98 -16.00
N GLU A 337 -6.82 10.40 -15.27
CA GLU A 337 -5.67 11.14 -15.79
C GLU A 337 -4.36 10.40 -15.46
N PRO A 338 -3.28 10.58 -16.26
CA PRO A 338 -1.98 9.98 -15.98
C PRO A 338 -1.43 10.39 -14.61
N ALA A 339 -1.49 9.48 -13.65
CA ALA A 339 -0.95 9.69 -12.31
C ALA A 339 0.58 9.54 -12.26
N ILE A 340 1.15 8.68 -13.12
CA ILE A 340 2.59 8.43 -13.20
C ILE A 340 3.17 9.18 -14.40
N LEU A 341 3.95 10.24 -14.16
CA LEU A 341 4.54 11.07 -15.21
C LEU A 341 5.88 10.50 -15.69
N LEU A 342 5.84 9.26 -16.15
CA LEU A 342 6.94 8.60 -16.87
C LEU A 342 6.50 8.27 -18.30
N ALA A 343 7.45 8.13 -19.20
CA ALA A 343 7.20 7.75 -20.60
C ALA A 343 6.41 6.45 -20.73
N THR A 344 6.60 5.54 -19.78
CA THR A 344 5.92 4.26 -19.72
C THR A 344 4.56 4.33 -19.03
N GLY A 345 4.18 5.45 -18.40
CA GLY A 345 2.91 5.63 -17.69
C GLY A 345 1.69 5.73 -18.61
N PHE A 346 1.91 5.91 -19.92
CA PHE A 346 0.85 5.93 -20.93
C PHE A 346 1.33 5.25 -22.21
N LYS A 347 0.63 4.20 -22.67
CA LYS A 347 1.01 3.43 -23.86
C LYS A 347 -0.22 2.96 -24.62
N ASN A 348 -0.19 2.97 -25.95
CA ASN A 348 -1.29 2.46 -26.79
C ASN A 348 -2.67 3.03 -26.44
N ASN A 349 -2.73 4.32 -26.08
CA ASN A 349 -3.94 5.01 -25.57
C ASN A 349 -4.46 4.50 -24.22
N GLU A 350 -3.66 3.74 -23.46
CA GLU A 350 -3.99 3.22 -22.14
C GLU A 350 -3.18 3.94 -21.05
N ILE A 351 -3.86 4.43 -20.02
CA ILE A 351 -3.25 4.92 -18.79
C ILE A 351 -2.82 3.69 -17.97
N GLN A 352 -1.51 3.55 -17.76
CA GLN A 352 -0.96 2.37 -17.12
C GLN A 352 -1.17 2.40 -15.61
N LYS A 353 -1.63 1.28 -15.04
CA LYS A 353 -1.73 1.07 -13.59
C LYS A 353 -0.37 0.96 -12.91
N SER A 354 0.62 0.47 -13.64
CA SER A 354 1.97 0.26 -13.15
C SER A 354 3.04 0.57 -14.19
N VAL A 355 4.23 0.90 -13.71
CA VAL A 355 5.42 1.13 -14.53
C VAL A 355 6.64 0.48 -13.88
N GLY A 356 7.58 0.00 -14.68
CA GLY A 356 8.89 -0.41 -14.18
C GLY A 356 9.69 0.80 -13.71
N ILE A 357 10.26 0.72 -12.51
CA ILE A 357 11.04 1.80 -11.88
C ILE A 357 12.54 1.50 -11.80
N GLY A 358 12.96 0.27 -12.14
CA GLY A 358 14.36 -0.08 -12.25
C GLY A 358 14.71 -1.42 -11.61
N LYS A 359 16.00 -1.63 -11.41
CA LYS A 359 16.54 -2.87 -10.84
C LYS A 359 16.76 -2.74 -9.32
N GLY A 360 16.48 -3.83 -8.62
CA GLY A 360 16.68 -3.96 -7.18
C GLY A 360 15.36 -4.03 -6.42
N ALA A 361 15.38 -4.70 -5.27
CA ALA A 361 14.21 -4.81 -4.42
C ALA A 361 13.93 -3.48 -3.71
N PRO A 362 12.66 -3.11 -3.49
CA PRO A 362 12.33 -1.96 -2.67
C PRO A 362 12.75 -2.20 -1.22
N ALA A 363 12.99 -1.13 -0.47
CA ALA A 363 13.29 -1.24 0.96
C ALA A 363 12.15 -1.96 1.71
N ILE A 364 12.53 -2.82 2.67
CA ILE A 364 11.57 -3.43 3.60
C ILE A 364 11.07 -2.32 4.54
N GLY A 365 9.76 -2.30 4.82
CA GLY A 365 9.11 -1.23 5.55
C GLY A 365 8.73 -0.06 4.63
N GLU A 366 9.01 1.18 5.06
CA GLU A 366 8.70 2.39 4.31
C GLU A 366 9.61 2.51 3.08
N SER A 367 9.09 2.16 1.90
CA SER A 367 9.83 2.25 0.63
C SER A 367 9.48 3.49 -0.20
N ILE A 368 8.34 4.10 0.11
CA ILE A 368 7.73 5.20 -0.65
C ILE A 368 7.75 6.44 0.26
N VAL A 369 8.42 7.49 -0.18
CA VAL A 369 8.36 8.80 0.49
C VAL A 369 7.88 9.81 -0.51
N THR A 370 6.68 10.34 -0.28
CA THR A 370 6.11 11.38 -1.16
C THR A 370 6.22 12.74 -0.50
N LYS A 371 6.64 13.73 -1.29
CA LYS A 371 6.70 15.13 -0.90
C LYS A 371 5.98 15.98 -1.94
N GLN A 372 5.19 16.95 -1.48
CA GLN A 372 4.65 17.97 -2.35
C GLN A 372 5.73 18.98 -2.76
N VAL A 373 5.85 19.24 -4.07
CA VAL A 373 6.73 20.26 -4.66
C VAL A 373 5.88 21.09 -5.63
N GLY A 374 5.40 22.25 -5.16
CA GLY A 374 4.41 23.04 -5.89
C GLY A 374 3.08 22.28 -6.03
N ASP A 375 2.58 22.17 -7.25
CA ASP A 375 1.33 21.45 -7.57
C ASP A 375 1.54 19.96 -7.93
N LYS A 376 2.77 19.45 -7.75
CA LYS A 376 3.13 18.06 -8.08
C LYS A 376 3.51 17.28 -6.82
N LEU A 377 3.25 15.98 -6.85
CA LEU A 377 3.77 15.02 -5.86
C LEU A 377 5.06 14.43 -6.41
N VAL A 378 6.14 14.53 -5.65
CA VAL A 378 7.41 13.87 -5.99
C VAL A 378 7.58 12.71 -5.04
N THR A 379 7.58 11.50 -5.59
CA THR A 379 7.72 10.25 -4.85
C THR A 379 9.13 9.73 -5.02
N TYR A 380 9.81 9.56 -3.89
CA TYR A 380 11.14 8.97 -3.79
C TYR A 380 11.02 7.52 -3.37
N ILE A 381 11.62 6.62 -4.14
CA ILE A 381 11.62 5.19 -3.87
C ILE A 381 13.06 4.71 -3.78
N GLN A 382 13.43 4.15 -2.63
CA GLN A 382 14.77 3.58 -2.45
C GLN A 382 14.78 2.11 -2.90
N LEU A 383 15.68 1.79 -3.83
CA LEU A 383 15.96 0.43 -4.30
C LEU A 383 17.24 -0.12 -3.66
N SER A 384 17.35 -1.44 -3.58
CA SER A 384 18.49 -2.14 -2.97
C SER A 384 19.82 -1.92 -3.70
N THR A 385 19.79 -1.40 -4.93
CA THR A 385 20.95 -0.98 -5.71
C THR A 385 21.59 0.32 -5.20
N GLY A 386 20.98 0.99 -4.22
CA GLY A 386 21.38 2.32 -3.76
C GLY A 386 20.82 3.45 -4.63
N GLN A 387 20.06 3.10 -5.68
CA GLN A 387 19.33 4.07 -6.50
C GLN A 387 18.13 4.60 -5.73
N VAL A 388 17.99 5.93 -5.69
CA VAL A 388 16.74 6.60 -5.31
C VAL A 388 16.04 6.95 -6.61
N VAL A 389 14.91 6.31 -6.87
CA VAL A 389 14.06 6.60 -8.03
C VAL A 389 13.15 7.75 -7.65
N GLU A 390 13.24 8.84 -8.40
CA GLU A 390 12.31 9.95 -8.30
C GLU A 390 11.22 9.78 -9.35
N VAL A 391 9.98 9.63 -8.90
CA VAL A 391 8.80 9.57 -9.77
C VAL A 391 7.95 10.79 -9.49
N THR A 392 7.77 11.64 -10.50
CA THR A 392 6.81 12.73 -10.41
C THR A 392 5.41 12.21 -10.70
N GLN A 393 4.46 12.59 -9.86
CA GLN A 393 3.07 12.26 -9.95
C GLN A 393 2.22 13.52 -9.89
N LYS A 394 1.08 13.51 -10.57
CA LYS A 394 0.08 14.55 -10.44
C LYS A 394 -0.76 14.21 -9.21
N GLY A 395 -0.64 14.99 -8.14
CA GLY A 395 -1.52 14.83 -6.98
C GLY A 395 -2.94 15.23 -7.37
N ILE A 396 -3.89 14.33 -7.17
CA ILE A 396 -5.30 14.56 -7.53
C ILE A 396 -5.93 15.49 -6.49
N PHE A 397 -5.60 15.26 -5.21
CA PHE A 397 -6.01 16.05 -4.08
C PHE A 397 -4.87 16.10 -3.04
N MET A 398 -4.65 17.24 -2.37
CA MET A 398 -3.55 17.38 -1.39
C MET A 398 -4.07 18.09 -0.13
N PRO A 399 -4.32 17.38 0.98
CA PRO A 399 -4.74 18.02 2.21
C PRO A 399 -3.60 18.82 2.83
N ASN A 400 -3.91 20.02 3.34
CA ASN A 400 -2.96 20.86 4.11
C ASN A 400 -2.60 20.29 5.50
N LYS A 401 -3.15 19.13 5.88
CA LYS A 401 -2.93 18.48 7.18
C LYS A 401 -2.53 17.03 6.98
N ALA A 402 -1.27 16.73 7.32
CA ALA A 402 -0.79 15.35 7.37
C ALA A 402 -1.23 14.71 8.70
N GLN A 403 -2.27 13.87 8.64
CA GLN A 403 -2.38 12.60 9.35
C GLN A 403 -3.66 11.89 8.89
N PHE A 404 -3.50 10.74 8.21
CA PHE A 404 -4.54 9.75 7.90
C PHE A 404 -5.71 10.14 6.97
N TRP A 405 -5.60 11.24 6.19
CA TRP A 405 -6.71 11.73 5.34
C TRP A 405 -6.32 11.78 3.86
N ILE A 406 -7.18 11.24 2.96
CA ILE A 406 -6.92 11.11 1.50
C ILE A 406 -7.73 12.05 0.61
N GLU A 407 -8.86 12.58 1.09
CA GLU A 407 -9.81 13.44 0.33
C GLU A 407 -10.39 14.53 1.24
N GLU A 408 -10.90 15.68 0.74
CA GLU A 408 -11.54 16.74 1.55
C GLU A 408 -13.05 16.60 1.65
#